data_AF-A0ABD0L6C4-F1
#
_entry.id   AF-A0ABD0L6C4-F1
#
_cell.length_a   1.000
_cell.length_b   1.000
_cell.length_c   1.000
_cell.angle_alpha   90.00
_cell.angle_beta   90.00
_cell.angle_gamma   90.00
#
_symmetry.space_group_name_H-M   'P 1'
#
loop_
_entity.id
_entity.type
_entity.pdbx_description
1 polymer ?
#
loop_
_entity_poly.entity_id
_entity_poly.type
_entity_poly.pdbx_seq_one_letter_code
_entity_poly.pdbx_strand_id
1 'polypeptide(L)'
;MPLSLRTIEPVYLGRRPLKEEETGEEVVQVAVTHNAVLGALVQLASLVRHADDLFCDLADECQAVFEHTEKIIHRVKRIKEGVARLDSKKVTIREYYQLYKSSIRL
;
A
#
# COMPACT_ATOMS: atom_id res chain seq x y z
N MET A 1 -25.81 -39.11 -30.26
CA MET A 1 -24.80 -39.72 -29.38
C MET A 1 -25.31 -39.62 -27.95
N PRO A 2 -25.58 -40.71 -27.22
CA PRO A 2 -26.08 -40.60 -25.86
C PRO A 2 -24.95 -40.20 -24.91
N LEU A 3 -25.19 -39.18 -24.08
CA LEU A 3 -24.27 -38.79 -23.00
C LEU A 3 -24.30 -39.88 -21.91
N SER A 4 -23.14 -40.24 -21.38
CA SER A 4 -23.04 -41.19 -20.26
C SER A 4 -23.75 -40.62 -19.04
N LEU A 5 -24.77 -41.31 -18.53
CA LEU A 5 -25.38 -40.97 -17.26
C LEU A 5 -24.33 -41.18 -16.15
N ARG A 6 -23.89 -40.10 -15.51
CA ARG A 6 -23.01 -40.17 -14.34
C ARG A 6 -23.82 -39.80 -13.12
N THR A 7 -24.03 -40.76 -12.23
CA THR A 7 -24.54 -40.48 -10.88
C THR A 7 -23.40 -39.87 -10.08
N ILE A 8 -23.61 -38.67 -9.53
CA ILE A 8 -22.64 -37.97 -8.68
C ILE A 8 -23.09 -38.17 -7.25
N GLU A 9 -22.22 -38.76 -6.42
CA GLU A 9 -22.46 -38.99 -5.00
C GLU A 9 -21.49 -38.18 -4.14
N PRO A 10 -21.94 -37.67 -2.98
CA PRO A 10 -21.13 -36.86 -2.07
C PRO A 10 -20.16 -37.72 -1.25
N VAL A 11 -19.13 -38.28 -1.90
CA VAL A 11 -18.16 -39.19 -1.27
C VAL A 11 -17.07 -38.43 -0.50
N TYR A 12 -16.65 -37.27 -1.00
CA TYR A 12 -15.56 -36.46 -0.45
C TYR A 12 -16.08 -35.18 0.18
N LEU A 13 -16.73 -35.32 1.34
CA LEU A 13 -17.26 -34.19 2.11
C LEU A 13 -16.20 -33.50 2.99
N GLY A 14 -14.96 -33.98 2.91
CA GLY A 14 -13.79 -33.42 3.58
C GLY A 14 -12.48 -33.90 3.01
N ARG A 15 -11.40 -33.81 3.82
CA ARG A 15 -10.05 -34.25 3.42
C ARG A 15 -9.90 -35.76 3.22
N ARG A 16 -10.89 -36.54 3.64
CA ARG A 16 -10.97 -37.99 3.43
C ARG A 16 -12.38 -38.36 2.96
N PRO A 17 -12.52 -39.47 2.21
CA PRO A 17 -13.84 -40.01 1.93
C PRO A 17 -14.50 -40.48 3.23
N LEU A 18 -15.83 -40.36 3.29
CA LEU A 18 -16.61 -40.97 4.36
C LEU A 18 -16.64 -42.48 4.15
N LYS A 19 -16.56 -43.24 5.24
CA LYS A 19 -16.79 -44.69 5.20
C LYS A 19 -18.28 -44.96 5.03
N GLU A 20 -18.64 -46.16 4.54
CA GLU A 20 -20.05 -46.57 4.39
C GLU A 20 -20.83 -46.48 5.72
N GLU A 21 -20.15 -46.70 6.84
CA GLU A 21 -20.69 -46.58 8.20
C GLU A 21 -20.93 -45.12 8.64
N GLU A 22 -20.32 -44.14 7.96
CA GLU A 22 -20.35 -42.70 8.28
C GLU A 22 -21.32 -41.91 7.38
N THR A 23 -22.20 -42.61 6.66
CA THR A 23 -23.12 -42.01 5.67
C THR A 23 -24.43 -41.50 6.29
N GLY A 24 -24.54 -41.49 7.62
CA GLY A 24 -25.68 -40.91 8.33
C GLY A 24 -25.78 -39.41 8.10
N GLU A 25 -27.01 -38.89 7.94
CA GLU A 25 -27.28 -37.48 7.60
C GLU A 25 -26.60 -36.49 8.55
N GLU A 26 -26.62 -36.76 9.86
CA GLU A 26 -25.97 -35.94 10.88
C GLU A 26 -24.43 -35.91 10.72
N VAL A 27 -23.81 -37.06 10.44
CA VAL A 27 -22.36 -37.18 10.26
C VAL A 27 -21.91 -36.45 9.00
N VAL A 28 -22.68 -36.61 7.92
CA VAL A 28 -22.51 -35.89 6.65
C VAL A 28 -22.55 -34.38 6.87
N GLN A 29 -23.55 -33.88 7.61
CA GLN A 29 -23.70 -32.45 7.89
C GLN A 29 -22.54 -31.91 8.74
N VAL A 30 -22.10 -32.65 9.77
CA VAL A 30 -20.95 -32.29 10.59
C VAL A 30 -19.67 -32.25 9.75
N ALA A 31 -19.47 -33.21 8.85
CA ALA A 31 -18.30 -33.24 7.97
C ALA A 31 -18.24 -32.01 7.05
N VAL A 32 -19.36 -31.68 6.39
CA VAL A 32 -19.42 -30.51 5.49
C VAL A 32 -19.20 -29.20 6.25
N THR A 33 -19.89 -29.03 7.38
CA THR A 33 -19.78 -27.80 8.19
C THR A 33 -18.38 -27.61 8.75
N HIS A 34 -17.74 -28.67 9.26
CA HIS A 34 -16.38 -28.60 9.76
C HIS A 34 -15.38 -28.20 8.66
N ASN A 35 -15.50 -28.77 7.46
CA ASN A 35 -14.63 -28.37 6.34
C ASN A 35 -14.88 -26.94 5.88
N ALA A 36 -16.15 -26.50 5.86
CA ALA A 36 -16.49 -25.11 5.54
C ALA A 36 -15.86 -24.13 6.56
N VAL A 37 -15.97 -24.43 7.86
CA VAL A 37 -15.38 -23.60 8.92
C VAL A 37 -13.86 -23.58 8.85
N LEU A 38 -13.21 -24.73 8.68
CA LEU A 38 -11.75 -24.78 8.48
C LEU A 38 -11.31 -24.00 7.25
N GLY A 39 -12.05 -24.13 6.14
CA GLY A 39 -11.81 -23.36 4.92
C GLY A 39 -11.90 -21.86 5.17
N ALA A 40 -12.95 -21.41 5.86
CA ALA A 40 -13.13 -20.01 6.23
C ALA A 40 -11.98 -19.50 7.12
N LEU A 41 -11.53 -20.28 8.10
CA LEU A 41 -10.41 -19.91 8.96
C LEU A 41 -9.10 -19.76 8.17
N VAL A 42 -8.80 -20.67 7.24
CA VAL A 42 -7.61 -20.55 6.37
C VAL A 42 -7.71 -19.33 5.46
N GLN A 43 -8.90 -19.06 4.90
CA GLN A 43 -9.13 -17.88 4.08
C GLN A 43 -8.96 -16.59 4.88
N LEU A 44 -9.47 -16.52 6.11
CA LEU A 44 -9.30 -15.37 7.00
C LEU A 44 -7.83 -15.18 7.40
N ALA A 45 -7.11 -16.25 7.71
CA ALA A 45 -5.68 -16.17 7.99
C ALA A 45 -4.89 -15.63 6.79
N SER A 46 -5.22 -16.09 5.59
CA SER A 46 -4.64 -15.55 4.35
C SER A 46 -4.99 -14.08 4.17
N LEU A 47 -6.25 -13.69 4.40
CA LEU A 47 -6.70 -12.30 4.29
C LEU A 47 -5.96 -11.37 5.25
N VAL A 48 -5.79 -11.78 6.50
CA VAL A 48 -5.03 -11.00 7.50
C VAL A 48 -3.58 -10.81 7.05
N ARG A 49 -2.94 -11.85 6.52
CA ARG A 49 -1.56 -11.74 6.02
C ARG A 49 -1.45 -10.76 4.85
N HIS A 50 -2.39 -10.78 3.92
CA HIS A 50 -2.41 -9.81 2.81
C HIS A 50 -2.71 -8.38 3.29
N ALA A 51 -3.55 -8.21 4.31
CA ALA A 51 -3.81 -6.91 4.90
C ALA A 51 -2.55 -6.34 5.57
N ASP A 52 -1.79 -7.18 6.29
CA ASP A 52 -0.52 -6.80 6.90
C ASP A 52 0.49 -6.33 5.84
N ASP A 53 0.68 -7.14 4.78
CA ASP A 53 1.55 -6.80 3.65
C ASP A 53 1.16 -5.42 3.04
N LEU A 54 -0.13 -5.18 2.80
CA LEU A 54 -0.64 -3.90 2.27
C LEU A 54 -0.41 -2.71 3.20
N PHE A 55 -0.61 -2.90 4.51
CA PHE A 55 -0.44 -1.81 5.48
C PHE A 55 1.04 -1.49 5.73
N CYS A 56 1.93 -2.49 5.65
CA CYS A 56 3.38 -2.27 5.65
C CYS A 56 3.80 -1.42 4.45
N ASP A 57 3.41 -1.80 3.23
CA ASP A 57 3.73 -1.05 2.01
C ASP A 57 3.20 0.40 2.09
N LEU A 58 1.97 0.58 2.59
CA LEU A 58 1.39 1.91 2.77
C LEU A 58 2.14 2.74 3.82
N ALA A 59 2.57 2.12 4.92
CA ALA A 59 3.33 2.81 5.96
C ALA A 59 4.68 3.29 5.43
N ASP A 60 5.37 2.48 4.62
CA ASP A 60 6.64 2.83 4.01
C ASP A 60 6.49 4.02 3.04
N GLU A 61 5.47 4.02 2.19
CA GLU A 61 5.19 5.15 1.30
C GLU A 61 4.79 6.42 2.07
N CYS A 62 3.96 6.30 3.11
CA CYS A 62 3.64 7.42 3.98
C CYS A 62 4.89 8.02 4.65
N GLN A 63 5.80 7.16 5.10
CA GLN A 63 7.08 7.58 5.70
C GLN A 63 7.95 8.33 4.67
N ALA A 64 8.05 7.83 3.44
CA ALA A 64 8.78 8.49 2.37
C ALA A 64 8.21 9.88 2.05
N VAL A 65 6.88 10.01 1.98
CA VAL A 65 6.19 11.30 1.80
C VAL A 65 6.48 12.25 2.96
N PHE A 66 6.46 11.75 4.20
CA PHE A 66 6.75 12.56 5.38
C PHE A 66 8.18 13.13 5.35
N GLU A 67 9.17 12.29 5.07
CA GLU A 67 10.57 12.70 4.94
C GLU A 67 10.79 13.73 3.83
N HIS A 68 10.14 13.54 2.69
CA HIS A 68 10.17 14.50 1.59
C HIS A 68 9.55 15.84 1.98
N THR A 69 8.43 15.80 2.69
CA THR A 69 7.72 16.98 3.17
C THR A 69 8.58 17.76 4.17
N GLU A 70 9.22 17.10 5.12
CA GLU A 70 10.15 17.71 6.07
C GLU A 70 11.32 18.43 5.36
N LYS A 71 11.94 17.77 4.36
CA LYS A 71 12.99 18.40 3.54
C LYS A 71 12.49 19.67 2.85
N ILE A 72 11.28 19.65 2.31
CA ILE A 72 10.66 20.81 1.66
C ILE A 72 10.39 21.93 2.69
N ILE A 73 9.81 21.60 3.84
CA ILE A 73 9.54 22.56 4.92
C ILE A 73 10.84 23.27 5.34
N HIS A 74 11.93 22.52 5.53
CA HIS A 74 13.22 23.11 5.84
C HIS A 74 13.74 24.05 4.75
N ARG A 75 13.61 23.66 3.47
CA ARG A 75 14.01 24.52 2.33
C ARG A 75 13.18 25.79 2.28
N VAL A 76 11.87 25.69 2.45
CA VAL A 76 10.95 26.84 2.47
C VAL A 76 11.31 27.78 3.62
N LYS A 77 11.61 27.25 4.81
CA LYS A 77 12.05 28.05 5.96
C LYS A 77 13.34 28.82 5.66
N ARG A 78 14.34 28.14 5.09
CA ARG A 78 15.61 28.79 4.69
C ARG A 78 15.41 29.89 3.64
N ILE A 79 14.55 29.65 2.65
CA ILE A 79 14.22 30.65 1.64
C ILE A 79 13.53 31.84 2.29
N LYS A 80 12.54 31.61 3.15
CA LYS A 80 11.83 32.66 3.89
C LYS A 80 12.80 33.52 4.71
N GLU A 81 13.73 32.90 5.43
CA GLU A 81 14.77 33.62 6.18
C GLU A 81 15.72 34.40 5.26
N GLY A 82 16.09 33.83 4.10
CA GLY A 82 16.92 34.51 3.11
C GLY A 82 16.24 35.74 2.53
N VAL A 83 14.98 35.60 2.11
CA VAL A 83 14.16 36.69 1.57
C VAL A 83 13.96 37.79 2.61
N ALA A 84 13.70 37.43 3.88
CA ALA A 84 13.54 38.40 4.95
C ALA A 84 14.81 39.24 5.22
N ARG A 85 15.99 38.75 4.86
CA ARG A 85 17.27 39.47 5.01
C ARG A 85 17.63 40.34 3.80
N LEU A 86 16.90 40.23 2.69
CA LEU A 86 17.15 41.06 1.51
C LEU A 86 16.70 42.49 1.80
N ASP A 87 17.64 43.44 1.65
CA ASP A 87 17.38 44.87 1.78
C ASP A 87 17.70 45.56 0.45
N SER A 88 16.67 46.07 -0.22
CA SER A 88 16.78 46.74 -1.52
C SER A 88 17.52 48.08 -1.46
N LYS A 89 17.66 48.67 -0.27
CA LYS A 89 18.38 49.95 -0.06
C LYS A 89 19.87 49.76 0.19
N LYS A 90 20.31 48.53 0.48
CA LYS A 90 21.72 48.20 0.74
C LYS A 90 22.58 48.17 -0.52
N VAL A 91 21.97 48.12 -1.71
CA VAL A 91 22.69 48.13 -2.99
C VAL A 91 23.15 49.56 -3.29
N THR A 92 24.46 49.78 -3.26
CA THR A 92 25.09 51.04 -3.70
C THR A 92 25.00 51.17 -5.23
N ILE A 93 23.98 51.89 -5.72
CA ILE A 93 23.75 52.17 -7.15
C ILE A 93 25.01 52.72 -7.84
N ARG A 94 25.86 53.46 -7.11
CA ARG A 94 27.10 54.04 -7.64
C ARG A 94 28.08 53.01 -8.23
N GLU A 95 28.22 51.83 -7.64
CA GLU A 95 29.18 50.83 -8.12
C GLU A 95 28.72 50.18 -9.44
N TYR A 96 27.43 49.86 -9.54
CA TYR A 96 26.81 49.33 -10.76
C TYR A 96 26.74 50.37 -11.89
N TYR A 97 26.49 51.64 -11.55
CA TYR A 97 26.46 52.72 -12.54
C TYR A 97 27.85 53.00 -13.14
N GLN A 98 28.92 52.86 -12.34
CA GLN A 98 30.30 52.96 -12.84
C GLN A 98 30.66 51.79 -13.76
N LEU A 99 30.32 50.55 -13.38
CA LEU A 99 30.51 49.35 -14.21
C LEU A 99 29.77 49.44 -15.56
N TYR A 100 28.52 49.89 -15.53
CA TYR A 100 27.72 50.10 -16.74
C TYR A 100 28.29 51.21 -17.62
N LYS A 101 28.74 52.33 -17.02
CA LYS A 101 29.36 53.45 -17.75
C LYS A 101 30.74 53.09 -18.35
N SER A 102 31.51 52.19 -17.74
CA SER A 102 32.75 51.66 -18.32
C SER A 102 32.50 50.66 -19.45
N SER A 103 31.41 49.88 -19.39
CA SER A 103 31.07 48.90 -20.42
C SER A 103 30.46 49.50 -21.69
N ILE A 104 29.93 50.73 -21.61
CA ILE A 104 29.36 51.49 -22.75
C ILE A 104 30.41 52.39 -23.45
N ARG A 105 31.61 52.55 -22.86
CA ARG A 105 32.73 53.30 -23.48
C ARG A 105 33.61 52.46 -24.40
N LEU A 106 33.04 51.48 -25.10
CA LEU A 106 33.64 50.80 -26.25
C LEU A 106 32.87 51.21 -27.51
#